data_AF-A0A9X3XBV0-F1
#
_entry.id   AF-A0A9X3XBV0-F1
#
_cell.length_a   1.000
_cell.length_b   1.000
_cell.length_c   1.000
_cell.angle_alpha   90.00
_cell.angle_beta   90.00
_cell.angle_gamma   90.00
#
_symmetry.space_group_name_H-M   'P 1'
#
loop_
_entity.id
_entity.type
_entity.pdbx_description
1 polymer ?
#
loop_
_entity_poly.entity_id
_entity_poly.type
_entity_poly.pdbx_seq_one_letter_code
_entity_poly.pdbx_strand_id
1 'polypeptide(L)'
;MSQFSVQSRCECQAILSATLDEKRHVVAGTASRGRAREVAPAHSIGASGERFDIGWACPFCGRNTLRTFHVGALRPIRVAS
;
A
#
# COMPACT_ATOMS: atom_id res chain seq x y z
N MET A 1 -11.72 -4.99 -14.30
CA MET A 1 -10.37 -4.55 -13.88
C MET A 1 -10.11 -5.07 -12.49
N SER A 2 -9.04 -5.85 -12.30
CA SER A 2 -8.63 -6.36 -11.00
C SER A 2 -7.81 -5.30 -10.26
N GLN A 3 -8.14 -5.06 -9.00
CA GLN A 3 -7.32 -4.26 -8.09
C GLN A 3 -6.79 -5.16 -6.99
N PHE A 4 -5.65 -4.81 -6.43
CA PHE A 4 -5.05 -5.53 -5.31
C PHE A 4 -4.92 -4.61 -4.11
N SER A 5 -5.04 -5.17 -2.90
CA SER A 5 -4.77 -4.44 -1.65
C SER A 5 -3.52 -5.00 -1.00
N VAL A 6 -2.63 -4.10 -0.58
CA VAL A 6 -1.47 -4.44 0.25
C VAL A 6 -1.46 -3.59 1.51
N GLN A 7 -0.85 -4.13 2.56
CA GLN A 7 -0.71 -3.44 3.83
C GLN A 7 0.67 -3.63 4.43
N SER A 8 1.07 -2.63 5.22
CA SER A 8 2.27 -2.63 6.03
C SER A 8 2.00 -1.89 7.35
N ARG A 9 2.96 -1.92 8.27
CA ARG A 9 2.95 -1.10 9.48
C ARG A 9 4.12 -0.12 9.46
N CYS A 10 3.82 1.12 9.79
CA CYS A 10 4.82 2.11 10.12
C CYS A 10 5.38 1.86 11.53
N GLU A 11 6.58 2.35 11.82
CA GLU A 11 7.21 2.26 13.14
C GLU A 11 6.36 2.91 14.25
N CYS A 12 5.59 3.96 13.90
CA CYS A 12 4.63 4.61 14.81
C CYS A 12 3.35 3.81 15.06
N GLN A 13 3.30 2.56 14.56
CA GLN A 13 2.18 1.63 14.62
C GLN A 13 0.96 2.00 13.77
N ALA A 14 1.07 3.01 12.90
CA ALA A 14 0.04 3.25 11.88
C ALA A 14 0.01 2.09 10.86
N ILE A 15 -1.21 1.69 10.46
CA ILE A 15 -1.42 0.72 9.39
C ILE A 15 -1.40 1.49 8.07
N LEU A 16 -0.49 1.13 7.18
CA LEU A 16 -0.34 1.70 5.86
C LEU A 16 -1.00 0.77 4.85
N SER A 17 -1.87 1.28 3.99
CA SER A 17 -2.54 0.51 2.94
C SER A 17 -2.31 1.15 1.59
N ALA A 18 -2.19 0.33 0.55
CA ALA A 18 -2.22 0.80 -0.83
C ALA A 18 -3.11 -0.09 -1.70
N THR A 19 -3.84 0.55 -2.61
CA THR A 19 -4.57 -0.11 -3.69
C THR A 19 -3.71 -0.07 -4.94
N LEU A 20 -3.59 -1.21 -5.61
CA LEU A 20 -2.80 -1.38 -6.83
C LEU A 20 -3.70 -1.73 -8.00
N ASP A 21 -3.31 -1.28 -9.19
CA ASP A 21 -3.89 -1.74 -10.45
C ASP A 21 -3.32 -3.11 -10.90
N GLU A 22 -3.74 -3.58 -12.08
CA GLU A 22 -3.30 -4.84 -12.68
C GLU A 22 -1.80 -4.90 -12.97
N LYS A 23 -1.19 -3.73 -13.21
CA LYS A 23 0.25 -3.57 -13.43
C LYS A 23 1.02 -3.34 -12.12
N ARG A 24 0.32 -3.41 -10.98
CA ARG A 24 0.83 -3.20 -9.63
C ARG A 24 1.31 -1.77 -9.37
N HIS A 25 0.81 -0.79 -10.13
CA HIS A 25 1.01 0.61 -9.81
C HIS A 25 0.03 1.04 -8.72
N VAL A 26 0.54 1.75 -7.70
CA VAL A 26 -0.30 2.37 -6.68
C VAL A 26 -1.27 3.35 -7.34
N VAL A 27 -2.56 3.17 -7.08
CA VAL A 27 -3.63 4.11 -7.47
C VAL A 27 -4.17 4.90 -6.28
N ALA A 28 -4.01 4.38 -5.05
CA ALA A 28 -4.40 5.06 -3.83
C ALA A 28 -3.59 4.56 -2.63
N GLY A 29 -3.34 5.43 -1.65
CA GLY A 29 -2.68 5.10 -0.40
C GLY A 29 -3.35 5.76 0.80
N THR A 30 -3.51 5.02 1.89
CA THR A 30 -4.10 5.53 3.15
C THR A 30 -3.32 5.02 4.35
N ALA A 31 -3.34 5.79 5.43
CA ALA A 31 -2.86 5.35 6.73
C ALA A 31 -4.01 5.39 7.75
N SER A 32 -4.02 4.45 8.69
CA SER A 32 -4.91 4.49 9.86
C SER A 32 -4.15 4.30 11.16
N ARG A 33 -4.57 5.02 12.19
CA ARG A 33 -4.04 4.90 13.57
C ARG A 33 -5.17 5.13 14.55
N GLY A 34 -5.59 4.07 15.24
CA GLY A 34 -6.80 4.11 16.08
C GLY A 34 -8.05 4.38 15.22
N ARG A 35 -8.81 5.42 15.57
CA ARG A 35 -10.00 5.85 14.81
C ARG A 35 -9.67 6.83 13.66
N ALA A 36 -8.46 7.37 13.62
CA ALA A 36 -8.06 8.32 12.59
C ALA A 36 -7.66 7.58 11.30
N ARG A 37 -8.06 8.14 10.17
CA ARG A 37 -7.68 7.69 8.83
C ARG A 37 -7.34 8.89 7.97
N GLU A 38 -6.20 8.83 7.31
CA GLU A 38 -5.62 9.91 6.54
C GLU A 38 -5.17 9.39 5.17
N VAL A 39 -5.06 10.30 4.20
CA VAL A 39 -4.38 10.00 2.93
C VAL A 39 -2.89 9.84 3.21
N ALA A 40 -2.30 8.77 2.69
CA ALA A 40 -0.86 8.52 2.81
C ALA A 40 -0.31 8.30 1.41
N PRO A 41 0.39 9.29 0.81
CA PRO A 41 0.98 9.15 -0.51
C PRO A 41 1.82 7.88 -0.57
N ALA A 42 1.61 7.09 -1.62
CA ALA A 42 2.29 5.82 -1.81
C ALA A 42 2.71 5.64 -3.26
N HIS A 43 3.79 4.89 -3.48
CA HIS A 43 4.37 4.69 -4.81
C HIS A 43 4.96 3.29 -4.96
N SER A 44 4.72 2.66 -6.11
CA SER A 44 5.32 1.37 -6.48
C SER A 44 6.70 1.59 -7.10
N ILE A 45 7.67 0.76 -6.72
CA ILE A 45 9.04 0.76 -7.26
C ILE A 45 9.33 -0.65 -7.78
N GLY A 46 9.77 -0.76 -9.04
CA GLY A 46 10.05 -2.06 -9.65
C GLY A 46 8.81 -2.93 -9.90
N ALA A 47 7.65 -2.32 -10.17
CA ALA A 47 6.35 -3.00 -10.27
C ALA A 47 6.27 -4.13 -11.33
N SER A 48 7.20 -4.20 -12.29
CA SER A 48 7.26 -5.28 -13.28
C SER A 48 7.92 -6.56 -12.77
N GLY A 49 8.61 -6.53 -11.62
CA GLY A 49 9.31 -7.67 -11.04
C GLY A 49 8.41 -8.64 -10.27
N GLU A 50 8.93 -9.84 -10.00
CA GLU A 50 8.30 -10.83 -9.10
C GLU A 50 8.23 -10.32 -7.65
N ARG A 51 9.21 -9.49 -7.28
CA ARG A 51 9.24 -8.70 -6.06
C ARG A 51 9.27 -7.24 -6.43
N PHE A 52 8.47 -6.45 -5.73
CA PHE A 52 8.39 -5.01 -5.94
C PHE A 52 8.21 -4.32 -4.59
N ASP A 53 8.64 -3.07 -4.52
CA ASP A 53 8.51 -2.29 -3.30
C ASP A 53 7.35 -1.31 -3.39
N ILE A 54 6.77 -1.00 -2.24
CA ILE A 54 5.89 0.15 -2.08
C ILE A 54 6.45 1.02 -0.95
N GLY A 55 6.62 2.30 -1.26
CA GLY A 55 6.94 3.33 -0.30
C GLY A 55 5.67 4.09 0.08
N TRP A 56 5.48 4.37 1.37
CA TRP A 56 4.46 5.27 1.89
C TRP A 56 5.11 6.44 2.63
N ALA A 57 4.55 7.64 2.50
CA ALA A 57 4.77 8.74 3.41
C ALA A 57 3.71 8.71 4.52
N CYS A 58 4.11 8.41 5.77
CA CYS A 58 3.17 8.28 6.88
C CYS A 58 2.72 9.65 7.41
N PRO A 59 1.43 9.99 7.36
CA PRO A 59 0.94 11.30 7.82
C PRO A 59 0.98 11.45 9.36
N PHE A 60 1.05 10.34 10.11
CA PHE A 60 1.02 10.39 11.58
C PHE A 60 2.38 10.66 12.24
N CYS A 61 3.48 10.37 11.54
CA CYS A 61 4.83 10.54 12.10
C CYS A 61 5.84 11.16 11.14
N GLY A 62 5.42 11.51 9.92
CA GLY A 62 6.26 12.13 8.89
C GLY A 62 7.32 11.21 8.27
N ARG A 63 7.44 9.95 8.71
CA ARG A 63 8.44 9.01 8.19
C ARG A 63 7.96 8.31 6.93
N ASN A 64 8.92 7.93 6.09
CA ASN A 64 8.68 7.03 4.98
C ASN A 64 8.82 5.58 5.43
N THR A 65 7.93 4.71 4.95
CA THR A 65 8.03 3.26 5.16
C THR A 65 8.11 2.57 3.82
N LEU A 66 9.14 1.74 3.64
CA LEU A 66 9.34 0.93 2.45
C LEU A 66 9.08 -0.55 2.79
N ARG A 67 8.29 -1.23 1.96
CA ARG A 67 8.13 -2.68 2.04
C ARG A 67 8.08 -3.36 0.69
N THR A 68 8.74 -4.51 0.65
CA THR A 68 8.73 -5.44 -0.48
C THR A 68 7.53 -6.38 -0.40
N PHE A 69 6.89 -6.57 -1.54
CA PHE A 69 5.80 -7.51 -1.74
C PHE A 69 6.17 -8.52 -2.84
N HIS A 70 5.59 -9.72 -2.74
CA HIS A 70 5.73 -10.76 -3.76
C HIS A 70 4.43 -10.85 -4.56
N VAL A 71 4.52 -10.94 -5.89
CA VAL A 71 3.34 -10.99 -6.77
C VAL A 71 2.41 -12.16 -6.41
N GLY A 72 2.97 -13.33 -6.13
CA GLY A 72 2.20 -14.52 -5.73
C GLY A 72 1.43 -14.40 -4.40
N ALA A 73 1.68 -13.37 -3.58
CA ALA A 73 0.99 -13.13 -2.32
C ALA A 73 -0.14 -12.08 -2.43
N LEU A 74 -0.33 -11.48 -3.61
CA LEU A 74 -1.33 -10.44 -3.80
C LEU A 74 -2.76 -11.00 -3.75
N ARG A 75 -3.62 -10.27 -3.04
CA ARG A 75 -5.05 -10.61 -2.89
C ARG A 75 -5.87 -9.63 -3.73
N PRO A 76 -6.68 -10.10 -4.69
CA PRO A 76 -7.57 -9.21 -5.43
C PRO A 76 -8.64 -8.65 -4.49
N ILE A 77 -8.96 -7.38 -4.65
CA ILE A 77 -10.09 -6.73 -4.01
C ILE A 77 -11.35 -7.14 -4.78
N ARG A 78 -12.28 -7.80 -4.10
CA ARG A 78 -13.62 -7.98 -4.65
C ARG A 78 -14.35 -6.64 -4.51
N VAL A 79 -14.61 -5.98 -5.62
CA VAL A 79 -15.58 -4.88 -5.63
C VAL A 79 -16.93 -5.52 -5.36
N ALA A 80 -17.56 -5.19 -4.23
CA ALA A 80 -18.95 -5.53 -4.02
C ALA A 80 -19.77 -4.72 -5.03
N SER A 81 -20.44 -5.42 -5.94
CA SER A 81 -21.39 -4.84 -6.89
C SER A 81 -22.58 -4.22 -6.18
#